data_AF-A0A183GT01-F1
#
_entry.id   AF-A0A183GT01-F1
#
_cell.length_a   1.000
_cell.length_b   1.000
_cell.length_c   1.000
_cell.angle_alpha   90.00
_cell.angle_beta   90.00
_cell.angle_gamma   90.00
#
_symmetry.space_group_name_H-M   'P 1'
#
loop_
_entity.id
_entity.type
_entity.pdbx_description
1 polymer ?
#
loop_
_entity_poly.entity_id
_entity_poly.type
_entity_poly.pdbx_seq_one_letter_code
_entity_poly.pdbx_strand_id
1 'polypeptide(L)'
;LYPDSWSFAKESTNLEAAVWGNEVLFHPVYAFGTAGIRGAKQLTATSIVYWDTRVCQNLFGTSIMFGVGTKQASTRARSQFVDLLGEDEHSYGLNQKGLVRHCAIEVAVCDPLPYRDCVVGILFDGPGRKISFYRNGEYLCTPFTEIDVSEPLYPMVSRCVTVFPRFTK
;
A
#
# COMPACT_ATOMS: atom_id res chain seq x y z
N LEU A 1 -3.52 14.21 21.98
CA LEU A 1 -2.56 14.12 20.87
C LEU A 1 -3.39 13.82 19.62
N TYR A 2 -3.59 14.82 18.75
CA TYR A 2 -4.22 14.54 17.46
C TYR A 2 -3.28 13.58 16.71
N PRO A 3 -3.76 12.46 16.16
CA PRO A 3 -2.91 11.66 15.29
C PRO A 3 -2.43 12.54 14.15
N ASP A 4 -1.12 12.57 13.90
CA ASP A 4 -0.53 13.29 12.78
C ASP A 4 -1.16 12.76 11.48
N SER A 5 -2.18 13.45 10.98
CA SER A 5 -2.79 13.13 9.70
C SER A 5 -1.91 13.68 8.60
N TRP A 6 -1.32 12.80 7.80
CA TRP A 6 -0.55 13.17 6.62
C TRP A 6 -1.30 12.73 5.36
N SER A 7 -1.30 13.58 4.34
CA SER A 7 -2.04 13.35 3.11
C SER A 7 -1.29 12.44 2.14
N PHE A 8 -2.01 11.88 1.17
CA PHE A 8 -1.39 11.25 0.01
C PHE A 8 -0.79 12.29 -0.93
N ALA A 9 0.39 12.01 -1.48
CA ALA A 9 1.04 12.81 -2.50
C ALA A 9 0.78 12.16 -3.87
N LYS A 10 -0.13 12.76 -4.65
CA LYS A 10 -0.43 12.30 -5.99
C LYS A 10 0.50 12.98 -7.00
N GLU A 11 1.17 12.19 -7.84
CA GLU A 11 1.78 12.72 -9.06
C GLU A 11 0.69 13.26 -9.98
N SER A 12 0.82 14.51 -10.43
CA SER A 12 -0.19 15.18 -11.27
C SER A 12 -0.58 14.38 -12.52
N THR A 13 0.34 13.56 -13.03
CA THR A 13 0.13 12.72 -14.22
C THR A 13 -0.62 11.42 -13.96
N ASN A 14 -0.85 11.00 -12.71
CA ASN A 14 -1.52 9.74 -12.37
C ASN A 14 -3.05 9.87 -12.47
N LEU A 15 -3.60 9.76 -13.68
CA LEU A 15 -5.06 9.84 -13.89
C LEU A 15 -5.84 8.61 -13.38
N GLU A 16 -5.15 7.53 -13.02
CA GLU A 16 -5.73 6.26 -12.58
C GLU A 16 -6.07 6.26 -11.07
N ALA A 17 -5.76 7.32 -10.34
CA ALA A 17 -6.13 7.47 -8.93
C ALA A 17 -6.55 8.91 -8.64
N ALA A 18 -7.58 9.10 -7.82
CA ALA A 18 -7.99 10.39 -7.27
C ALA A 18 -7.73 10.40 -5.76
N VAL A 19 -7.28 11.53 -5.22
CA VAL A 19 -7.07 11.74 -3.78
C VAL A 19 -8.00 12.82 -3.31
N TRP A 20 -8.72 12.55 -2.22
CA TRP A 20 -9.52 13.53 -1.52
C TRP A 20 -9.18 13.45 -0.03
N GLY A 21 -8.42 14.42 0.48
CA GLY A 21 -7.92 14.36 1.86
C GLY A 21 -7.07 13.11 2.11
N ASN A 22 -7.57 12.22 2.97
CA ASN A 22 -6.93 10.93 3.31
C ASN A 22 -7.58 9.73 2.61
N GLU A 23 -8.43 9.98 1.61
CA GLU A 23 -9.06 8.94 0.81
C GLU A 23 -8.41 8.84 -0.56
N VAL A 24 -8.31 7.61 -1.06
CA VAL A 24 -7.80 7.31 -2.39
C VAL A 24 -8.84 6.49 -3.13
N LEU A 25 -9.25 7.01 -4.28
CA LEU A 25 -10.13 6.32 -5.22
C LEU A 25 -9.32 5.87 -6.43
N PHE A 26 -9.11 4.56 -6.57
CA PHE A 26 -8.46 3.99 -7.75
C PHE A 26 -9.45 3.79 -8.88
N HIS A 27 -9.01 4.03 -10.12
CA HIS A 27 -9.74 3.83 -11.36
C HIS A 27 -11.17 4.39 -11.31
N PRO A 28 -11.34 5.72 -11.14
CA PRO A 28 -12.65 6.35 -10.98
C PRO A 28 -13.54 6.26 -12.23
N VAL A 29 -12.96 6.00 -13.41
CA VAL A 29 -13.69 5.86 -14.68
C VAL A 29 -13.63 4.41 -15.18
N TYR A 30 -12.42 3.91 -15.45
CA TYR A 30 -12.17 2.51 -15.81
C TYR A 30 -10.73 2.14 -15.44
N ALA A 31 -10.44 0.85 -15.27
CA ALA A 31 -9.10 0.36 -15.01
C ALA A 31 -8.37 -0.02 -16.30
N PHE A 32 -7.15 0.50 -16.48
CA PHE A 32 -6.24 0.15 -17.57
C PHE A 32 -4.87 -0.31 -17.04
N GLY A 33 -4.92 -1.30 -16.14
CA GLY A 33 -3.76 -1.85 -15.45
C GLY A 33 -3.82 -1.58 -13.94
N THR A 34 -2.66 -1.63 -13.27
CA THR A 34 -2.54 -1.37 -11.83
C THR A 34 -2.15 0.08 -11.58
N ALA A 35 -2.83 0.74 -10.64
CA ALA A 35 -2.48 2.06 -10.15
C ALA A 35 -2.05 2.00 -8.69
N GLY A 36 -1.06 2.80 -8.34
CA GLY A 36 -0.50 2.96 -7.02
C GLY A 36 -0.44 4.42 -6.62
N ILE A 37 -0.36 4.66 -5.32
CA ILE A 37 -0.19 5.98 -4.76
C ILE A 37 0.85 5.98 -3.64
N ARG A 38 1.51 7.13 -3.50
CA ARG A 38 2.53 7.37 -2.48
C ARG A 38 2.00 8.37 -1.45
N GLY A 39 2.21 8.10 -0.18
CA GLY A 39 1.97 9.01 0.93
C GLY A 39 2.99 10.15 0.96
N ALA A 40 2.66 11.28 1.59
CA ALA A 40 3.61 12.39 1.74
C ALA A 40 4.60 12.19 2.92
N LYS A 41 4.29 11.29 3.86
CA LYS A 41 5.14 11.04 5.03
C LYS A 41 6.44 10.38 4.62
N GLN A 42 7.56 11.04 4.91
CA GLN A 42 8.88 10.44 4.81
C GLN A 42 9.12 9.48 5.97
N LEU A 43 9.56 8.27 5.64
CA LEU A 43 10.00 7.22 6.53
C LEU A 43 11.52 7.10 6.36
N THR A 44 12.26 7.33 7.45
CA THR A 44 13.73 7.48 7.43
C THR A 44 14.37 6.54 8.44
N ALA A 45 15.69 6.38 8.37
CA ALA A 45 16.45 5.55 9.31
C ALA A 45 16.26 5.91 10.80
N THR A 46 15.73 7.10 11.13
CA THR A 46 15.50 7.55 12.50
C THR A 46 14.03 7.55 12.93
N SER A 47 13.09 7.27 12.02
CA SER A 47 11.67 7.35 12.30
C SER A 47 11.06 5.99 12.63
N ILE A 48 10.20 5.95 13.64
CA ILE A 48 9.26 4.86 13.91
C ILE A 48 7.85 5.39 13.66
N VAL A 49 7.15 4.83 12.68
CA VAL A 49 5.85 5.36 12.23
C VAL A 49 4.88 4.21 12.04
N TYR A 50 3.72 4.34 12.67
CA TYR A 50 2.57 3.46 12.47
C TYR A 50 1.46 4.18 11.72
N TRP A 51 0.80 3.49 10.81
CA TRP A 51 -0.44 3.97 10.19
C TRP A 51 -1.35 2.83 9.79
N ASP A 52 -2.62 3.16 9.63
CA ASP A 52 -3.67 2.25 9.21
C ASP A 52 -4.27 2.65 7.87
N THR A 53 -4.53 1.66 7.03
CA THR A 53 -5.30 1.81 5.80
C THR A 53 -6.61 1.05 5.94
N ARG A 54 -7.72 1.78 6.00
CA ARG A 54 -9.05 1.20 5.95
C ARG A 54 -9.47 1.00 4.50
N VAL A 55 -9.86 -0.21 4.15
CA VAL A 55 -10.43 -0.49 2.83
C VAL A 55 -11.94 -0.25 2.89
N CYS A 56 -12.40 0.88 2.35
CA CYS A 56 -13.82 1.25 2.35
C CYS A 56 -14.67 0.41 1.39
N GLN A 57 -14.03 -0.33 0.49
CA GLN A 57 -14.68 -1.20 -0.48
C GLN A 57 -14.28 -2.64 -0.22
N ASN A 58 -15.06 -3.56 -0.78
CA ASN A 58 -14.72 -4.96 -0.70
C ASN A 58 -13.32 -5.21 -1.32
N LEU A 59 -12.52 -6.08 -0.71
CA LEU A 59 -11.25 -6.57 -1.26
C LEU A 59 -11.49 -7.52 -2.46
N PHE A 60 -12.37 -7.14 -3.40
CA PHE A 60 -12.56 -7.82 -4.67
C PHE A 60 -11.53 -7.32 -5.69
N GLY A 61 -10.90 -8.22 -6.42
CA GLY A 61 -9.92 -7.88 -7.45
C GLY A 61 -8.67 -8.75 -7.40
N THR A 62 -7.88 -8.68 -8.48
CA THR A 62 -6.70 -9.54 -8.65
C THR A 62 -5.49 -9.04 -7.86
N SER A 63 -5.38 -7.73 -7.58
CA SER A 63 -4.29 -7.14 -6.79
C SER A 63 -4.72 -5.88 -6.03
N ILE A 64 -4.55 -5.92 -4.70
CA ILE A 64 -4.59 -4.78 -3.79
C ILE A 64 -3.41 -4.93 -2.85
N MET A 65 -2.52 -3.95 -2.79
CA MET A 65 -1.32 -4.03 -1.97
C MET A 65 -1.17 -2.86 -1.02
N PHE A 66 -0.54 -3.14 0.12
CA PHE A 66 -0.22 -2.21 1.18
C PHE A 66 1.26 -2.30 1.48
N GLY A 67 1.95 -1.19 1.61
CA GLY A 67 3.38 -1.25 1.83
C GLY A 67 4.07 0.09 1.88
N VAL A 68 5.34 0.08 1.50
CA VAL A 68 6.19 1.25 1.40
C VAL A 68 7.04 1.18 0.14
N GLY A 69 7.51 2.31 -0.33
CA GLY A 69 8.50 2.36 -1.40
C GLY A 69 9.22 3.68 -1.46
N THR A 70 10.32 3.71 -2.19
CA THR A 70 11.13 4.91 -2.38
C THR A 70 10.47 5.84 -3.41
N LYS A 71 11.14 6.95 -3.75
CA LYS A 71 10.69 7.79 -4.87
C LYS A 71 10.78 7.10 -6.23
N GLN A 72 11.60 6.06 -6.32
CA GLN A 72 11.86 5.31 -7.55
C GLN A 72 10.79 4.23 -7.78
N ALA A 73 10.12 3.78 -6.71
CA ALA A 73 9.04 2.80 -6.79
C ALA A 73 7.97 3.22 -7.81
N SER A 74 7.62 2.30 -8.70
CA SER A 74 6.58 2.55 -9.69
C SER A 74 5.23 2.84 -9.02
N THR A 75 4.52 3.85 -9.53
CA THR A 75 3.16 4.16 -9.11
C THR A 75 2.11 3.62 -10.07
N ARG A 76 2.51 2.97 -11.18
CA ARG A 76 1.57 2.46 -12.20
C ARG A 76 2.18 1.33 -13.03
N ALA A 77 1.36 0.35 -13.40
CA ALA A 77 1.66 -0.64 -14.44
C ALA A 77 0.56 -0.57 -15.51
N ARG A 78 0.83 0.12 -16.62
CA ARG A 78 -0.16 0.27 -17.72
C ARG A 78 -0.35 -1.05 -18.44
N SER A 79 -1.60 -1.38 -18.78
CA SER A 79 -1.97 -2.62 -19.48
C SER A 79 -1.62 -3.91 -18.73
N GLN A 80 -1.29 -3.83 -17.44
CA GLN A 80 -0.87 -4.97 -16.62
C GLN A 80 -1.60 -4.95 -15.28
N PHE A 81 -2.21 -6.07 -14.90
CA PHE A 81 -2.97 -6.22 -13.66
C PHE A 81 -2.17 -7.07 -12.66
N VAL A 82 -1.15 -6.43 -12.08
CA VAL A 82 -0.10 -7.09 -11.28
C VAL A 82 -0.04 -6.56 -9.85
N ASP A 83 0.59 -7.34 -8.99
CA ASP A 83 1.10 -6.90 -7.69
C ASP A 83 2.27 -5.93 -7.91
N LEU A 84 1.94 -4.63 -7.84
CA LEU A 84 2.86 -3.54 -8.16
C LEU A 84 3.96 -3.35 -7.12
N LEU A 85 3.65 -3.48 -5.83
CA LEU A 85 4.62 -3.27 -4.76
C LEU A 85 5.48 -4.52 -4.58
N GLY A 86 6.79 -4.33 -4.54
CA GLY A 86 7.77 -5.40 -4.47
C GLY A 86 8.04 -6.08 -5.81
N GLU A 87 7.61 -5.49 -6.93
CA GLU A 87 8.04 -5.91 -8.27
C GLU A 87 9.55 -5.77 -8.45
N ASP A 88 10.13 -4.73 -7.84
CA ASP A 88 11.55 -4.39 -7.84
C ASP A 88 12.09 -4.17 -6.41
N GLU A 89 13.33 -3.70 -6.31
CA GLU A 89 14.01 -3.35 -5.05
C GLU A 89 13.49 -2.07 -4.40
N HIS A 90 12.70 -1.26 -5.11
CA HIS A 90 12.31 0.06 -4.64
C HIS A 90 11.05 0.04 -3.78
N SER A 91 10.41 -1.12 -3.60
CA SER A 91 9.20 -1.24 -2.79
C SER A 91 9.08 -2.57 -2.06
N TYR A 92 8.28 -2.54 -0.99
CA TYR A 92 7.95 -3.68 -0.14
C TYR A 92 6.44 -3.69 0.02
N GLY A 93 5.77 -4.83 -0.20
CA GLY A 93 4.31 -4.88 -0.16
C GLY A 93 3.74 -6.16 0.42
N LEU A 94 2.53 -6.07 0.98
CA LEU A 94 1.65 -7.16 1.35
C LEU A 94 0.38 -7.07 0.48
N ASN A 95 0.00 -8.14 -0.18
CA ASN A 95 -1.25 -8.19 -0.95
C ASN A 95 -2.43 -8.77 -0.14
N GLN A 96 -3.64 -8.62 -0.69
CA GLN A 96 -4.87 -9.09 -0.07
C GLN A 96 -4.96 -10.61 0.12
N LYS A 97 -4.09 -11.39 -0.52
CA LYS A 97 -4.03 -12.85 -0.39
C LYS A 97 -3.14 -13.30 0.77
N GLY A 98 -2.51 -12.38 1.50
CA GLY A 98 -1.59 -12.70 2.60
C GLY A 98 -0.16 -12.99 2.14
N LEU A 99 0.21 -12.50 0.95
CA LEU A 99 1.52 -12.70 0.34
C LEU A 99 2.31 -11.40 0.42
N VAL A 100 3.53 -11.46 0.95
CA VAL A 100 4.48 -10.35 0.95
C VAL A 100 5.39 -10.44 -0.27
N ARG A 101 5.79 -9.30 -0.80
CA ARG A 101 6.58 -9.20 -2.03
C ARG A 101 7.67 -8.13 -1.93
N HIS A 102 8.87 -8.47 -2.41
CA HIS A 102 10.02 -7.57 -2.59
C HIS A 102 11.00 -8.19 -3.59
N CYS A 103 11.59 -7.42 -4.51
CA CYS A 103 12.49 -7.93 -5.55
C CYS A 103 11.88 -9.10 -6.36
N ALA A 104 10.59 -9.01 -6.68
CA ALA A 104 9.79 -10.05 -7.34
C ALA A 104 9.69 -11.41 -6.59
N ILE A 105 10.25 -11.52 -5.38
CA ILE A 105 10.13 -12.69 -4.51
C ILE A 105 8.86 -12.57 -3.69
N GLU A 106 8.09 -13.65 -3.65
CA GLU A 106 6.82 -13.72 -2.95
C GLU A 106 6.86 -14.78 -1.85
N VAL A 107 6.33 -14.44 -0.67
CA VAL A 107 6.28 -15.34 0.49
C VAL A 107 4.91 -15.24 1.14
N ALA A 108 4.29 -16.38 1.46
CA ALA A 108 3.06 -16.42 2.23
C ALA A 108 3.35 -16.20 3.72
N VAL A 109 2.63 -15.26 4.35
CA VAL A 109 2.87 -14.88 5.76
C VAL A 109 1.62 -14.93 6.61
N CYS A 110 0.44 -14.97 6.00
CA CYS A 110 -0.84 -15.12 6.67
C CYS A 110 -1.92 -15.64 5.72
N ASP A 111 -3.06 -16.00 6.28
CA ASP A 111 -4.28 -16.24 5.50
C ASP A 111 -4.73 -14.97 4.78
N PRO A 112 -5.51 -15.09 3.68
CA PRO A 112 -6.07 -13.95 2.97
C PRO A 112 -6.78 -12.95 3.89
N LEU A 113 -6.64 -11.67 3.57
CA LEU A 113 -7.25 -10.60 4.34
C LEU A 113 -8.78 -10.66 4.24
N PRO A 114 -9.51 -10.31 5.32
CA PRO A 114 -10.97 -10.32 5.33
C PRO A 114 -11.57 -9.48 4.19
N TYR A 115 -12.55 -10.04 3.49
CA TYR A 115 -13.17 -9.42 2.32
C TYR A 115 -13.77 -8.03 2.58
N ARG A 116 -14.25 -7.77 3.81
CA ARG A 116 -14.85 -6.51 4.27
C ARG A 116 -14.28 -6.10 5.61
N ASP A 117 -14.41 -4.80 5.90
CA ASP A 117 -14.05 -4.21 7.19
C ASP A 117 -12.61 -4.57 7.62
N CYS A 118 -11.73 -4.71 6.63
CA CYS A 118 -10.31 -4.95 6.87
C CYS A 118 -9.58 -3.62 6.99
N VAL A 119 -8.89 -3.46 8.11
CA VAL A 119 -7.89 -2.42 8.34
C VAL A 119 -6.53 -3.08 8.32
N VAL A 120 -5.65 -2.59 7.45
CA VAL A 120 -4.26 -3.04 7.38
C VAL A 120 -3.39 -1.96 8.01
N GLY A 121 -2.78 -2.30 9.13
CA GLY A 121 -1.80 -1.45 9.81
C GLY A 121 -0.39 -1.79 9.37
N ILE A 122 0.47 -0.78 9.29
CA ILE A 122 1.89 -0.93 8.98
C ILE A 122 2.69 -0.16 10.01
N LEU A 123 3.67 -0.84 10.62
CA LEU A 123 4.70 -0.23 11.44
C LEU A 123 6.00 -0.25 10.65
N PHE A 124 6.49 0.95 10.33
CA PHE A 124 7.86 1.14 9.85
C PHE A 124 8.75 1.46 11.05
N ASP A 125 9.78 0.64 11.27
CA ASP A 125 10.82 0.85 12.26
C ASP A 125 12.15 1.09 11.53
N GLY A 126 12.49 2.37 11.36
CA GLY A 126 13.71 2.82 10.69
C GLY A 126 14.99 2.35 11.40
N PRO A 127 15.15 2.62 12.72
CA PRO A 127 16.34 2.19 13.46
C PRO A 127 16.51 0.66 13.46
N GLY A 128 15.41 -0.07 13.61
CA GLY A 128 15.41 -1.53 13.55
C GLY A 128 15.50 -2.12 12.14
N ARG A 129 15.33 -1.29 11.10
CA ARG A 129 15.24 -1.66 9.67
C ARG A 129 14.19 -2.75 9.42
N LYS A 130 12.99 -2.54 9.96
CA LYS A 130 11.89 -3.51 9.90
C LYS A 130 10.58 -2.89 9.41
N ILE A 131 9.77 -3.72 8.77
CA ILE A 131 8.38 -3.41 8.45
C ILE A 131 7.52 -4.54 9.04
N SER A 132 6.57 -4.16 9.89
CA SER A 132 5.59 -5.08 10.47
C SER A 132 4.19 -4.75 9.99
N PHE A 133 3.38 -5.78 9.78
CA PHE A 133 1.98 -5.65 9.38
C PHE A 133 1.05 -6.03 10.54
N TYR A 134 -0.10 -5.38 10.55
CA TYR A 134 -1.17 -5.56 11.52
C TYR A 134 -2.49 -5.72 10.76
N ARG A 135 -3.39 -6.52 11.30
CA ARG A 135 -4.75 -6.69 10.78
C ARG A 135 -5.73 -6.33 11.88
N ASN A 136 -6.56 -5.32 11.63
CA ASN A 136 -7.56 -4.82 12.60
C ASN A 136 -6.95 -4.49 13.98
N GLY A 137 -5.75 -3.90 13.97
CA GLY A 137 -5.00 -3.55 15.18
C GLY A 137 -4.20 -4.70 15.82
N GLU A 138 -4.38 -5.95 15.38
CA GLU A 138 -3.63 -7.10 15.88
C GLU A 138 -2.36 -7.34 15.06
N TYR A 139 -1.26 -7.69 15.73
CA TYR A 139 -0.01 -8.03 15.07
C TYR A 139 -0.19 -9.22 14.13
N LEU A 140 0.29 -9.08 12.89
CA LEU A 140 0.22 -10.12 11.87
C LEU A 140 1.58 -10.77 11.66
N CYS A 141 2.58 -9.99 11.23
CA CYS A 141 3.92 -10.49 10.94
C CYS A 141 4.95 -9.35 10.81
N THR A 142 6.24 -9.70 10.83
CA THR A 142 7.37 -8.82 10.48
C THR A 142 8.18 -9.47 9.35
N PRO A 143 7.70 -9.39 8.11
CA PRO A 143 8.26 -10.15 6.99
C PRO A 143 9.54 -9.53 6.42
N PHE A 144 9.71 -8.22 6.58
CA PHE A 144 10.85 -7.49 6.04
C PHE A 144 11.77 -7.05 7.17
N THR A 145 12.99 -7.55 7.13
CA THR A 145 14.08 -7.19 8.03
C THR A 145 15.27 -6.74 7.22
N GLU A 146 16.14 -5.93 7.81
CA GLU A 146 17.31 -5.37 7.13
C GLU A 146 16.95 -4.57 5.87
N ILE A 147 15.78 -3.92 5.87
CA ILE A 147 15.34 -3.08 4.75
C ILE A 147 16.35 -1.95 4.48
N ASP A 148 16.50 -1.55 3.22
CA ASP A 148 17.34 -0.41 2.89
C ASP A 148 16.65 0.89 3.31
N VAL A 149 17.34 1.68 4.11
CA VAL A 149 16.89 3.00 4.63
C VAL A 149 17.88 4.10 4.27
N SER A 150 18.75 3.86 3.28
CA SER A 150 19.72 4.83 2.76
C SER A 150 19.04 6.04 2.12
N GLU A 151 17.85 5.84 1.54
CA GLU A 151 16.95 6.89 1.11
C GLU A 151 15.58 6.81 1.83
N PRO A 152 14.82 7.92 1.90
CA PRO A 152 13.50 7.88 2.51
C PRO A 152 12.52 6.98 1.75
N LEU A 153 11.78 6.17 2.49
CA LEU A 153 10.60 5.47 2.01
C LEU A 153 9.34 6.28 2.29
N TYR A 154 8.26 5.85 1.65
CA TYR A 154 6.96 6.49 1.74
C TYR A 154 5.90 5.40 1.82
N PRO A 155 4.83 5.59 2.62
CA PRO A 155 3.66 4.73 2.60
C PRO A 155 3.11 4.59 1.18
N MET A 156 2.74 3.38 0.77
CA MET A 156 2.20 3.12 -0.56
C MET A 156 1.02 2.15 -0.52
N VAL A 157 0.08 2.36 -1.44
CA VAL A 157 -1.07 1.48 -1.68
C VAL A 157 -1.25 1.34 -3.19
N SER A 158 -1.60 0.15 -3.67
CA SER A 158 -1.92 -0.07 -5.09
C SER A 158 -3.15 -0.96 -5.28
N ARG A 159 -3.81 -0.82 -6.44
CA ARG A 159 -5.03 -1.54 -6.82
C ARG A 159 -5.20 -1.56 -8.34
N CYS A 160 -5.81 -2.62 -8.87
CA CYS A 160 -6.01 -2.82 -10.31
C CYS A 160 -7.48 -2.90 -10.78
N VAL A 161 -8.46 -2.69 -9.89
CA VAL A 161 -9.89 -2.83 -10.20
C VAL A 161 -10.62 -1.48 -10.21
N THR A 162 -11.44 -1.28 -11.25
CA THR A 162 -12.41 -0.18 -11.35
C THR A 162 -13.39 -0.18 -10.18
N VAL A 163 -13.59 0.98 -9.59
CA VAL A 163 -14.65 1.18 -8.61
C VAL A 163 -15.93 1.54 -9.34
N PHE A 164 -16.90 0.64 -9.35
CA PHE A 164 -18.25 1.01 -9.78
C PHE A 164 -18.99 1.67 -8.60
N PRO A 165 -19.45 2.93 -8.72
CA PRO A 165 -20.33 3.50 -7.72
C PRO A 165 -21.61 2.67 -7.65
N ARG A 166 -21.93 2.15 -6.45
CA ARG A 166 -23.26 1.58 -6.21
C ARG A 166 -24.22 2.74 -5.99
N PHE A 167 -25.12 2.97 -6.95
CA PHE A 167 -26.32 3.74 -6.68
C PHE A 167 -27.27 2.85 -5.88
N THR A 168 -27.33 3.04 -4.56
CA THR A 168 -28.42 2.51 -3.75
C THR A 168 -29.61 3.46 -3.86
N LYS A 169 -30.77 2.91 -4.21
CA LYS A 169 -32.06 3.62 -4.15
C LYS A 169 -32.45 3.91 -2.71
#